data_AF-A0A9W3X7H2-F1
#
_entry.id   AF-A0A9W3X7H2-F1
#
_cell.length_a   1.000
_cell.length_b   1.000
_cell.length_c   1.000
_cell.angle_alpha   90.00
_cell.angle_beta   90.00
_cell.angle_gamma   90.00
#
_symmetry.space_group_name_H-M   'P 1'
#
loop_
_entity.id
_entity.type
_entity.pdbx_description
1 polymer ?
#
loop_
_entity_poly.entity_id
_entity_poly.type
_entity_poly.pdbx_seq_one_letter_code
_entity_poly.pdbx_strand_id
1 'polypeptide(L)'
;MSDLTGFIIYLLMMFILIPIPVYFLVTKIVVPILEKISQFISSFLIKSFKKQLSGFMIVIEVIMLIATIWFIYTTFDTLLFKIEQAVNKFVYVCSIYLTVIILFGSTLSNLRAHGVEYKGIIGKISKKIADKNFYIINRIQNSSKTLYTFLVYDLILFVIIVGITTFHNISIHLFYIFCLSIPIFLVMFVYLTRNKVEQNVRRIISYFLIIILVILKSFKDFSVLIELDIPNPITDYMTWISITIFTAMDRFIKAIIDDRNDWRKELEDINDGEEQETIQKDKQHKETQINQQPVIASVSHSEKRLLTDELKETYIIFENGIPKVELTKSDAIFLMEQLNEIKEKKRNSNENLNL
;
A
#
# COMPACT_ATOMS: atom_id res chain seq x y z
N MET A 1 14.11 -40.70 -4.16
CA MET A 1 14.22 -39.33 -3.60
C MET A 1 13.39 -39.27 -2.34
N SER A 2 13.81 -38.56 -1.30
CA SER A 2 12.90 -38.30 -0.17
C SER A 2 11.76 -37.41 -0.64
N ASP A 3 10.56 -37.59 -0.09
CA ASP A 3 9.38 -36.78 -0.43
C ASP A 3 9.63 -35.28 -0.23
N LEU A 4 10.53 -34.92 0.70
CA LEU A 4 11.00 -33.55 0.89
C LEU A 4 11.79 -33.03 -0.33
N THR A 5 12.74 -33.82 -0.86
CA THR A 5 13.49 -33.44 -2.07
C THR A 5 12.56 -33.37 -3.28
N GLY A 6 11.59 -34.30 -3.38
CA GLY A 6 10.56 -34.27 -4.42
C GLY A 6 9.68 -33.01 -4.35
N PHE A 7 9.25 -32.63 -3.15
CA PHE A 7 8.46 -31.42 -2.92
C PHE A 7 9.22 -30.14 -3.26
N ILE A 8 10.51 -30.05 -2.90
CA ILE A 8 11.35 -28.90 -3.27
C ILE A 8 11.50 -28.79 -4.80
N ILE A 9 11.72 -29.92 -5.49
CA ILE A 9 11.80 -29.95 -6.96
C ILE A 9 10.46 -29.57 -7.58
N TYR A 10 9.34 -30.02 -7.00
CA TYR A 10 8.00 -29.62 -7.42
C TYR A 10 7.78 -28.10 -7.30
N LEU A 11 8.14 -27.49 -6.16
CA LEU A 11 8.04 -26.03 -6.00
C LEU A 11 8.90 -25.30 -7.03
N LEU A 12 10.13 -25.77 -7.28
CA LEU A 12 11.02 -25.19 -8.28
C LEU A 12 10.44 -25.31 -9.70
N MET A 13 9.84 -26.46 -10.03
CA MET A 13 9.13 -26.68 -11.28
C MET A 13 7.93 -25.74 -11.44
N MET A 14 7.10 -25.60 -10.41
CA MET A 14 5.86 -24.81 -10.47
C MET A 14 6.09 -23.30 -10.48
N PHE A 15 7.11 -22.79 -9.78
CA PHE A 15 7.38 -21.34 -9.72
C PHE A 15 8.37 -20.83 -10.76
N ILE A 16 9.26 -21.69 -11.27
CA ILE A 16 10.32 -21.28 -12.20
C ILE A 16 10.14 -21.99 -13.53
N LEU A 17 10.12 -23.32 -13.53
CA LEU A 17 10.33 -24.09 -14.76
C LEU A 17 9.08 -24.19 -15.67
N ILE A 18 7.87 -24.11 -15.12
CA ILE A 18 6.60 -24.11 -15.87
C ILE A 18 6.18 -22.68 -16.29
N PRO A 19 6.24 -21.67 -15.41
CA PRO A 19 5.79 -20.32 -15.77
C PRO A 19 6.62 -19.70 -16.89
N ILE A 20 7.93 -19.95 -16.94
CA ILE A 20 8.83 -19.40 -17.97
C ILE A 20 8.44 -19.87 -19.39
N PRO A 21 8.34 -21.17 -19.69
CA PRO A 21 7.94 -21.63 -21.02
C PRO A 21 6.48 -21.31 -21.33
N VAL A 22 5.58 -21.32 -20.35
CA VAL A 22 4.19 -20.89 -20.56
C VAL A 22 4.13 -19.40 -20.92
N TYR A 23 4.86 -18.55 -20.20
CA TYR A 23 4.97 -17.13 -20.50
C TYR A 23 5.55 -16.92 -21.90
N PHE A 24 6.61 -17.65 -22.26
CA PHE A 24 7.20 -17.59 -23.59
C PHE A 24 6.18 -18.00 -24.67
N LEU A 25 5.49 -19.12 -24.50
CA LEU A 25 4.50 -19.63 -25.46
C LEU A 25 3.34 -18.65 -25.62
N VAL A 26 2.81 -18.11 -24.51
CA VAL A 26 1.69 -17.16 -24.55
C VAL A 26 2.14 -15.84 -25.20
N THR A 27 3.25 -15.25 -24.77
CA THR A 27 3.66 -13.90 -25.20
C THR A 27 4.35 -13.87 -26.56
N LYS A 28 5.08 -14.92 -26.95
CA LYS A 28 5.82 -14.94 -28.22
C LYS A 28 5.09 -15.68 -29.34
N ILE A 29 4.16 -16.57 -29.02
CA ILE A 29 3.45 -17.37 -30.02
C ILE A 29 1.97 -17.01 -30.05
N VAL A 30 1.24 -17.22 -28.95
CA VAL A 30 -0.23 -17.08 -28.93
C VAL A 30 -0.67 -15.64 -29.16
N VAL A 31 -0.14 -14.69 -28.39
CA VAL A 31 -0.52 -13.27 -28.48
C VAL A 31 -0.21 -12.70 -29.88
N PRO A 32 1.00 -12.86 -30.45
CA PRO A 32 1.29 -12.34 -31.79
C PRO A 32 0.42 -12.93 -32.90
N ILE A 33 0.06 -14.22 -32.80
CA ILE A 33 -0.86 -14.85 -33.75
C ILE A 33 -2.25 -14.20 -33.65
N LEU A 34 -2.78 -14.05 -32.43
CA LEU A 34 -4.08 -13.41 -32.20
C LEU A 34 -4.09 -11.94 -32.66
N GLU A 35 -2.99 -11.22 -32.43
CA GLU A 35 -2.84 -9.84 -32.91
C GLU A 35 -2.82 -9.75 -34.44
N LYS A 36 -2.14 -10.67 -35.13
CA LYS A 36 -2.18 -10.73 -36.61
C LYS A 36 -3.60 -11.01 -37.13
N ILE A 37 -4.33 -11.91 -36.50
CA ILE A 37 -5.73 -12.20 -36.85
C ILE A 37 -6.60 -10.96 -36.59
N SER A 38 -6.41 -10.29 -35.45
CA SER A 38 -7.07 -9.03 -35.12
C SER A 38 -6.79 -7.92 -36.14
N GLN A 39 -5.53 -7.76 -36.58
CA GLN A 39 -5.15 -6.81 -37.62
C GLN A 39 -5.87 -7.12 -38.94
N PHE A 40 -5.93 -8.39 -39.33
CA PHE A 40 -6.69 -8.82 -40.51
C PHE A 40 -8.19 -8.46 -40.39
N ILE A 41 -8.83 -8.79 -39.26
CA ILE A 41 -10.24 -8.47 -39.02
C ILE A 41 -10.48 -6.96 -39.05
N SER A 42 -9.64 -6.18 -38.38
CA SER A 42 -9.76 -4.72 -38.34
C SER A 42 -9.60 -4.08 -39.73
N SER A 43 -8.61 -4.52 -40.51
CA SER A 43 -8.39 -4.06 -41.89
C SER A 43 -9.59 -4.39 -42.78
N PHE A 44 -10.14 -5.60 -42.65
CA PHE A 44 -11.34 -6.00 -43.36
C PHE A 44 -12.56 -5.13 -43.00
N LEU A 45 -12.78 -4.87 -41.71
CA LEU A 45 -13.88 -4.00 -41.25
C LEU A 45 -13.73 -2.56 -41.75
N ILE A 46 -12.50 -2.02 -41.73
CA ILE A 46 -12.23 -0.66 -42.21
C ILE A 46 -12.48 -0.56 -43.73
N LYS A 47 -12.00 -1.54 -44.50
CA LYS A 47 -12.10 -1.55 -45.96
C LYS A 47 -13.54 -1.76 -46.44
N SER A 48 -14.26 -2.69 -45.81
CA SER A 48 -15.57 -3.13 -46.29
C SER A 48 -16.74 -2.36 -45.66
N PHE A 49 -16.57 -1.79 -44.44
CA PHE A 49 -17.69 -1.28 -43.64
C PHE A 49 -17.41 0.09 -42.98
N LYS A 50 -16.68 0.98 -43.66
CA LYS A 50 -16.23 2.29 -43.14
C LYS A 50 -17.32 3.12 -42.44
N LYS A 51 -18.57 3.11 -42.93
CA LYS A 51 -19.69 3.88 -42.35
C LYS A 51 -20.30 3.26 -41.08
N GLN A 52 -20.12 1.96 -40.85
CA GLN A 52 -20.74 1.21 -39.75
C GLN A 52 -19.75 0.83 -38.64
N LEU A 53 -18.48 1.27 -38.75
CA LEU A 53 -17.40 0.96 -37.81
C LEU A 53 -17.77 1.21 -36.33
N SER A 54 -18.43 2.34 -36.04
CA SER A 54 -18.86 2.65 -34.67
C SER A 54 -19.87 1.64 -34.11
N GLY A 55 -20.76 1.10 -34.96
CA GLY A 55 -21.69 0.02 -34.60
C GLY A 55 -20.97 -1.29 -34.34
N PHE A 56 -19.99 -1.65 -35.16
CA PHE A 56 -19.17 -2.85 -34.93
C PHE A 56 -18.37 -2.77 -33.62
N MET A 57 -17.86 -1.59 -33.26
CA MET A 57 -17.17 -1.40 -31.96
C MET A 57 -18.10 -1.64 -30.77
N ILE A 58 -19.38 -1.26 -30.87
CA ILE A 58 -20.41 -1.59 -29.85
C ILE A 58 -20.60 -3.10 -29.76
N VAL A 59 -20.78 -3.76 -30.91
CA VAL A 59 -21.00 -5.22 -30.96
C VAL A 59 -19.81 -5.96 -30.33
N ILE A 60 -18.59 -5.55 -30.66
CA ILE A 60 -17.37 -6.11 -30.06
C ILE A 60 -17.36 -5.93 -28.54
N GLU A 61 -17.70 -4.75 -28.02
CA GLU A 61 -17.78 -4.49 -26.58
C GLU A 61 -18.85 -5.34 -25.89
N VAL A 62 -20.00 -5.54 -26.53
CA VAL A 62 -21.09 -6.40 -26.04
C VAL A 62 -20.66 -7.87 -26.00
N ILE A 63 -19.98 -8.36 -27.05
CA ILE A 63 -19.44 -9.73 -27.08
C ILE A 63 -18.46 -9.95 -25.93
N MET A 64 -17.55 -9.00 -25.70
CA MET A 64 -16.62 -9.08 -24.57
C MET A 64 -17.36 -9.10 -23.23
N LEU A 65 -18.39 -8.27 -23.04
CA LEU A 65 -19.20 -8.29 -21.81
C LEU A 65 -19.91 -9.64 -21.59
N ILE A 66 -20.53 -10.21 -22.62
CA ILE A 66 -21.19 -11.51 -22.54
C ILE A 66 -20.17 -12.59 -22.19
N ALA A 67 -18.99 -12.57 -22.83
CA ALA A 67 -17.91 -13.51 -22.53
C ALA A 67 -17.44 -13.37 -21.08
N THR A 68 -17.32 -12.15 -20.55
CA THR A 68 -16.97 -11.90 -19.15
C THR A 68 -18.02 -12.42 -18.18
N ILE A 69 -19.31 -12.18 -18.45
CA ILE A 69 -20.41 -12.70 -17.61
C ILE A 69 -20.42 -14.23 -17.62
N TRP A 70 -20.27 -14.84 -18.81
CA TRP A 70 -20.20 -16.29 -18.96
C TRP A 70 -18.98 -16.89 -18.24
N PHE A 71 -17.83 -16.23 -18.32
CA PHE A 71 -16.62 -16.60 -17.59
C PHE A 71 -16.84 -16.57 -16.08
N ILE A 72 -17.41 -15.47 -15.55
CA ILE A 72 -17.71 -15.32 -14.13
C ILE A 72 -18.68 -16.41 -13.66
N TYR A 73 -19.80 -16.58 -14.37
CA TYR A 73 -20.80 -17.60 -14.04
C TYR A 73 -20.17 -19.00 -13.98
N THR A 74 -19.42 -19.37 -15.02
CA THR A 74 -18.82 -20.70 -15.11
C THR A 74 -17.74 -20.88 -14.04
N THR A 75 -16.98 -19.83 -13.72
CA THR A 75 -15.99 -19.86 -12.63
C THR A 75 -16.65 -20.10 -11.28
N PHE A 76 -17.75 -19.41 -10.97
CA PHE A 76 -18.50 -19.62 -9.74
C PHE A 76 -19.13 -21.01 -9.64
N ASP A 77 -19.77 -21.49 -10.72
CA ASP A 77 -20.36 -22.84 -10.80
C ASP A 77 -19.30 -23.92 -10.53
N THR A 78 -18.15 -23.75 -11.18
CA THR A 78 -16.99 -24.64 -11.07
C THR A 78 -16.40 -24.66 -9.65
N LEU A 79 -16.22 -23.49 -9.05
CA LEU A 79 -15.62 -23.34 -7.70
C LEU A 79 -16.54 -23.83 -6.58
N LEU A 80 -17.86 -23.68 -6.71
CA LEU A 80 -18.81 -23.98 -5.64
C LEU A 80 -19.33 -25.43 -5.64
N PHE A 81 -19.44 -26.09 -6.80
CA PHE A 81 -20.26 -27.30 -6.88
C PHE A 81 -19.56 -28.57 -7.41
N LYS A 82 -18.42 -28.48 -8.13
CA LYS A 82 -17.91 -29.66 -8.90
C LYS A 82 -16.39 -29.81 -9.03
N ILE A 83 -15.60 -29.45 -8.00
CA ILE A 83 -14.12 -29.33 -8.03
C ILE A 83 -13.39 -30.48 -8.79
N GLU A 84 -13.77 -31.75 -8.63
CA GLU A 84 -13.02 -32.87 -9.23
C GLU A 84 -13.25 -33.08 -10.76
N GLN A 85 -14.47 -32.87 -11.27
CA GLN A 85 -14.76 -32.94 -12.71
C GLN A 85 -14.62 -31.59 -13.42
N ALA A 86 -14.41 -30.52 -12.65
CA ALA A 86 -14.47 -29.14 -13.07
C ALA A 86 -13.16 -28.58 -13.65
N VAL A 87 -12.00 -29.12 -13.28
CA VAL A 87 -10.69 -28.50 -13.63
C VAL A 87 -10.50 -28.39 -15.14
N ASN A 88 -10.79 -29.46 -15.89
CA ASN A 88 -10.64 -29.45 -17.36
C ASN A 88 -11.61 -28.47 -18.03
N LYS A 89 -12.87 -28.42 -17.55
CA LYS A 89 -13.88 -27.47 -18.03
C LYS A 89 -13.47 -26.02 -17.72
N PHE A 90 -12.91 -25.78 -16.53
CA PHE A 90 -12.41 -24.49 -16.12
C PHE A 90 -11.25 -24.01 -16.99
N VAL A 91 -10.24 -24.86 -17.22
CA VAL A 91 -9.11 -24.55 -18.10
C VAL A 91 -9.59 -24.20 -19.51
N TYR A 92 -10.52 -24.98 -20.07
CA TYR A 92 -11.11 -24.71 -21.37
C TYR A 92 -11.81 -23.35 -21.45
N VAL A 93 -12.62 -23.02 -20.44
CA VAL A 93 -13.34 -21.75 -20.36
C VAL A 93 -12.37 -20.56 -20.20
N CYS A 94 -11.33 -20.72 -19.37
CA CYS A 94 -10.25 -19.74 -19.24
C CYS A 94 -9.54 -19.49 -20.58
N SER A 95 -9.22 -20.54 -21.34
CA SER A 95 -8.58 -20.42 -22.64
C SER A 95 -9.46 -19.68 -23.65
N ILE A 96 -10.75 -20.02 -23.75
CA ILE A 96 -11.68 -19.32 -24.64
C ILE A 96 -11.79 -17.85 -24.26
N TYR A 97 -12.00 -17.57 -22.97
CA TYR A 97 -12.14 -16.20 -22.49
C TYR A 97 -10.92 -15.35 -22.81
N LEU A 98 -9.70 -15.88 -22.59
CA LEU A 98 -8.45 -15.21 -22.93
C LEU A 98 -8.35 -14.95 -24.44
N THR A 99 -8.68 -15.94 -25.28
CA THR A 99 -8.66 -15.77 -26.74
C THR A 99 -9.62 -14.67 -27.18
N VAL A 100 -10.85 -14.66 -26.66
CA VAL A 100 -11.87 -13.63 -26.96
C VAL A 100 -11.37 -12.25 -26.54
N ILE A 101 -10.91 -12.09 -25.30
CA ILE A 101 -10.42 -10.80 -24.77
C ILE A 101 -9.25 -10.27 -25.58
N ILE A 102 -8.24 -11.10 -25.88
CA ILE A 102 -7.05 -10.67 -26.62
C ILE A 102 -7.43 -10.29 -28.06
N LEU A 103 -8.20 -11.15 -28.74
CA LEU A 103 -8.58 -10.95 -30.15
C LEU A 103 -9.44 -9.68 -30.32
N PHE A 104 -10.54 -9.60 -29.56
CA PHE A 104 -11.48 -8.49 -29.68
C PHE A 104 -10.96 -7.20 -29.05
N GLY A 105 -10.19 -7.30 -27.96
CA GLY A 105 -9.51 -6.16 -27.35
C GLY A 105 -8.47 -5.53 -28.30
N SER A 106 -7.65 -6.37 -28.94
CA SER A 106 -6.71 -5.92 -29.98
C SER A 106 -7.45 -5.31 -31.17
N THR A 107 -8.56 -5.93 -31.61
CA THR A 107 -9.36 -5.42 -32.74
C THR A 107 -9.91 -4.03 -32.42
N LEU A 108 -10.46 -3.84 -31.21
CA LEU A 108 -10.98 -2.55 -30.76
C LEU A 108 -9.87 -1.48 -30.68
N SER A 109 -8.68 -1.86 -30.21
CA SER A 109 -7.51 -0.98 -30.15
C SER A 109 -7.08 -0.51 -31.54
N ASN A 110 -6.96 -1.45 -32.49
CA ASN A 110 -6.60 -1.15 -33.87
C ASN A 110 -7.63 -0.22 -34.55
N LEU A 111 -8.92 -0.43 -34.30
CA LEU A 111 -9.98 0.44 -34.82
C LEU A 111 -9.92 1.86 -34.23
N ARG A 112 -9.59 2.01 -32.93
CA ARG A 112 -9.40 3.34 -32.30
C ARG A 112 -8.20 4.08 -32.89
N ALA A 113 -7.10 3.38 -33.13
CA ALA A 113 -5.90 3.98 -33.71
C ALA A 113 -6.14 4.59 -35.11
N HIS A 114 -7.15 4.10 -35.83
CA HIS A 114 -7.57 4.62 -37.15
C HIS A 114 -8.55 5.80 -37.06
N GLY A 115 -8.68 6.46 -35.90
CA GLY A 115 -9.45 7.70 -35.74
C GLY A 115 -10.97 7.52 -35.63
N VAL A 116 -11.45 6.30 -35.35
CA VAL A 116 -12.88 6.06 -35.12
C VAL A 116 -13.25 6.59 -33.73
N GLU A 117 -13.95 7.73 -33.68
CA GLU A 117 -14.52 8.25 -32.43
C GLU A 117 -15.62 7.32 -31.93
N TYR A 118 -15.34 6.65 -30.81
CA TYR A 118 -16.27 5.70 -30.20
C TYR A 118 -16.46 6.02 -28.71
N LYS A 119 -17.67 6.44 -28.34
CA LYS A 119 -18.09 6.55 -26.94
C LYS A 119 -18.64 5.21 -26.47
N GLY A 120 -17.76 4.39 -25.89
CA GLY A 120 -18.07 3.08 -25.33
C GLY A 120 -19.25 3.05 -24.37
N ILE A 121 -19.97 1.93 -24.37
CA ILE A 121 -21.10 1.69 -23.46
C ILE A 121 -20.59 1.68 -22.02
N ILE A 122 -19.52 0.93 -21.76
CA ILE A 122 -18.84 0.85 -20.46
C ILE A 122 -18.29 2.22 -20.08
N GLY A 123 -17.73 2.98 -21.03
CA GLY A 123 -17.23 4.33 -20.77
C GLY A 123 -18.33 5.30 -20.31
N LYS A 124 -19.51 5.25 -20.95
CA LYS A 124 -20.68 6.04 -20.57
C LYS A 124 -21.20 5.65 -19.19
N ILE A 125 -21.31 4.35 -18.92
CA ILE A 125 -21.77 3.82 -17.64
C ILE A 125 -20.79 4.19 -16.53
N SER A 126 -19.49 3.94 -16.74
CA SER A 126 -18.42 4.27 -15.81
C SER A 126 -18.40 5.75 -15.45
N LYS A 127 -18.48 6.65 -16.44
CA LYS A 127 -18.53 8.09 -16.19
C LYS A 127 -19.75 8.50 -15.37
N LYS A 128 -20.94 8.01 -15.73
CA LYS A 128 -22.20 8.28 -15.01
C LYS A 128 -22.18 7.78 -13.56
N ILE A 129 -21.41 6.73 -13.30
CA ILE A 129 -21.23 6.14 -11.97
C ILE A 129 -20.15 6.92 -11.19
N ALA A 130 -19.05 7.30 -11.83
CA ALA A 130 -17.96 8.07 -11.23
C ALA A 130 -18.41 9.48 -10.82
N ASP A 131 -19.23 10.14 -11.65
CA ASP A 131 -19.77 11.49 -11.38
C ASP A 131 -20.62 11.54 -10.09
N LYS A 132 -21.06 10.39 -9.57
CA LYS A 132 -21.86 10.30 -8.35
C LYS A 132 -21.04 10.09 -7.06
N ASN A 133 -19.71 10.03 -7.14
CA ASN A 133 -18.80 9.87 -5.99
C ASN A 133 -19.23 8.77 -5.00
N PHE A 134 -19.79 7.66 -5.50
CA PHE A 134 -20.21 6.57 -4.65
C PHE A 134 -19.00 5.96 -3.94
N TYR A 135 -19.08 5.88 -2.61
CA TYR A 135 -18.04 5.30 -1.76
C TYR A 135 -17.56 3.93 -2.28
N ILE A 136 -18.49 3.05 -2.64
CA ILE A 136 -18.20 1.70 -3.12
C ILE A 136 -17.38 1.73 -4.42
N ILE A 137 -17.73 2.59 -5.38
CA ILE A 137 -17.00 2.69 -6.65
C ILE A 137 -15.59 3.26 -6.48
N ASN A 138 -15.42 4.26 -5.61
CA ASN A 138 -14.09 4.78 -5.27
C ASN A 138 -13.20 3.70 -4.61
N ARG A 139 -13.80 2.82 -3.79
CA ARG A 139 -13.08 1.67 -3.19
C ARG A 139 -12.78 0.58 -4.22
N ILE A 140 -13.71 0.26 -5.11
CA ILE A 140 -13.51 -0.71 -6.22
C ILE A 140 -12.39 -0.26 -7.15
N GLN A 141 -12.30 1.04 -7.47
CA GLN A 141 -11.24 1.57 -8.31
C GLN A 141 -9.84 1.34 -7.69
N ASN A 142 -9.75 1.50 -6.36
CA ASN A 142 -8.55 1.19 -5.58
C ASN A 142 -8.34 -0.32 -5.32
N SER A 143 -9.29 -1.17 -5.72
CA SER A 143 -9.24 -2.63 -5.49
C SER A 143 -8.44 -3.37 -6.56
N SER A 144 -8.16 -2.78 -7.72
CA SER A 144 -7.48 -3.47 -8.84
C SER A 144 -6.10 -4.04 -8.46
N LYS A 145 -5.24 -3.23 -7.84
CA LYS A 145 -3.93 -3.65 -7.31
C LYS A 145 -4.06 -4.66 -6.17
N THR A 146 -5.08 -4.49 -5.34
CA THR A 146 -5.41 -5.38 -4.24
C THR A 146 -5.81 -6.77 -4.74
N LEU A 147 -6.69 -6.85 -5.74
CA LEU A 147 -7.13 -8.11 -6.34
C LEU A 147 -5.97 -8.84 -7.03
N TYR A 148 -5.08 -8.13 -7.72
CA TYR A 148 -3.88 -8.74 -8.29
C TYR A 148 -2.98 -9.35 -7.20
N THR A 149 -2.77 -8.61 -6.11
CA THR A 149 -1.97 -9.08 -4.98
C THR A 149 -2.63 -10.31 -4.35
N PHE A 150 -3.94 -10.28 -4.15
CA PHE A 150 -4.72 -11.39 -3.62
C PHE A 150 -4.58 -12.66 -4.48
N LEU A 151 -4.70 -12.52 -5.81
CA LEU A 151 -4.50 -13.63 -6.76
C LEU A 151 -3.11 -14.25 -6.69
N VAL A 152 -2.06 -13.45 -6.50
CA VAL A 152 -0.69 -13.97 -6.33
C VAL A 152 -0.58 -14.78 -5.04
N TYR A 153 -1.18 -14.30 -3.95
CA TYR A 153 -1.22 -15.05 -2.68
C TYR A 153 -2.00 -16.37 -2.82
N ASP A 154 -3.17 -16.35 -3.46
CA ASP A 154 -3.96 -17.56 -3.71
C ASP A 154 -3.22 -18.56 -4.59
N LEU A 155 -2.49 -18.10 -5.61
CA LEU A 155 -1.66 -18.96 -6.46
C LEU A 155 -0.55 -19.65 -5.65
N ILE A 156 0.13 -18.91 -4.79
CA ILE A 156 1.18 -19.47 -3.92
C ILE A 156 0.58 -20.54 -3.00
N LEU A 157 -0.54 -20.23 -2.35
CA LEU A 157 -1.23 -21.17 -1.48
C LEU A 157 -1.69 -22.42 -2.23
N PHE A 158 -2.27 -22.26 -3.42
CA PHE A 158 -2.72 -23.37 -4.27
C PHE A 158 -1.57 -24.32 -4.63
N VAL A 159 -0.43 -23.78 -5.09
CA VAL A 159 0.75 -24.60 -5.42
C VAL A 159 1.22 -25.40 -4.20
N ILE A 160 1.26 -24.76 -3.03
CA ILE A 160 1.73 -25.46 -1.82
C ILE A 160 0.73 -26.55 -1.38
N ILE A 161 -0.58 -26.28 -1.43
CA ILE A 161 -1.62 -27.27 -1.12
C ILE A 161 -1.49 -28.48 -2.06
N VAL A 162 -1.41 -28.26 -3.37
CA VAL A 162 -1.27 -29.35 -4.35
C VAL A 162 -0.01 -30.15 -4.08
N GLY A 163 1.12 -29.49 -3.82
CA GLY A 163 2.36 -30.16 -3.44
C GLY A 163 2.18 -31.06 -2.21
N ILE A 164 1.60 -30.55 -1.12
CA ILE A 164 1.40 -31.32 0.10
C ILE A 164 0.47 -32.53 -0.12
N THR A 165 -0.59 -32.35 -0.90
CA THR A 165 -1.48 -33.47 -1.24
C THR A 165 -0.79 -34.53 -2.12
N THR A 166 0.23 -34.15 -2.89
CA THR A 166 0.94 -35.07 -3.81
C THR A 166 2.04 -35.87 -3.10
N PHE A 167 2.68 -35.30 -2.07
CA PHE A 167 3.81 -35.94 -1.36
C PHE A 167 3.36 -36.41 0.03
N HIS A 168 3.01 -37.69 0.14
CA HIS A 168 2.32 -38.23 1.32
C HIS A 168 3.19 -38.44 2.58
N ASN A 169 4.53 -38.57 2.47
CA ASN A 169 5.41 -38.74 3.64
C ASN A 169 6.02 -37.43 4.16
N ILE A 170 5.36 -36.28 3.93
CA ILE A 170 5.74 -35.04 4.61
C ILE A 170 5.46 -35.18 6.11
N SER A 171 6.36 -34.70 6.97
CA SER A 171 6.17 -34.78 8.42
C SER A 171 4.89 -34.04 8.85
N ILE A 172 4.17 -34.60 9.82
CA ILE A 172 2.93 -34.00 10.32
C ILE A 172 3.13 -32.59 10.88
N HIS A 173 4.34 -32.28 11.36
CA HIS A 173 4.72 -30.94 11.81
C HIS A 173 4.80 -29.93 10.65
N LEU A 174 5.37 -30.34 9.51
CA LEU A 174 5.41 -29.49 8.31
C LEU A 174 4.00 -29.27 7.75
N PHE A 175 3.16 -30.30 7.76
CA PHE A 175 1.75 -30.18 7.40
C PHE A 175 1.02 -29.17 8.30
N TYR A 176 1.21 -29.26 9.61
CA TYR A 176 0.61 -28.35 10.57
C TYR A 176 1.07 -26.89 10.39
N ILE A 177 2.38 -26.65 10.26
CA ILE A 177 2.94 -25.31 10.00
C ILE A 177 2.35 -24.72 8.72
N PHE A 178 2.17 -25.54 7.68
CA PHE A 178 1.57 -25.07 6.45
C PHE A 178 0.11 -24.65 6.64
N CYS A 179 -0.69 -25.44 7.35
CA CYS A 179 -2.07 -25.07 7.62
C CYS A 179 -2.19 -23.78 8.45
N LEU A 180 -1.27 -23.54 9.39
CA LEU A 180 -1.17 -22.26 10.11
C LEU A 180 -0.78 -21.10 9.19
N SER A 181 -0.04 -21.36 8.11
CA SER A 181 0.38 -20.31 7.19
C SER A 181 -0.80 -19.67 6.45
N ILE A 182 -1.88 -20.42 6.17
CA ILE A 182 -3.06 -19.92 5.43
C ILE A 182 -3.68 -18.68 6.10
N PRO A 183 -4.10 -18.72 7.38
CA PRO A 183 -4.61 -17.52 8.04
C PRO A 183 -3.56 -16.42 8.22
N ILE A 184 -2.28 -16.77 8.43
CA ILE A 184 -1.17 -15.80 8.51
C ILE A 184 -1.01 -15.06 7.19
N PHE A 185 -1.10 -15.75 6.06
CA PHE A 185 -1.02 -15.17 4.72
C PHE A 185 -2.18 -14.20 4.47
N LEU A 186 -3.39 -14.54 4.92
CA LEU A 186 -4.55 -13.64 4.81
C LEU A 186 -4.36 -12.34 5.61
N VAL A 187 -3.70 -12.41 6.78
CA VAL A 187 -3.32 -11.25 7.58
C VAL A 187 -2.22 -10.44 6.88
N MET A 188 -1.15 -11.10 6.43
CA MET A 188 -0.06 -10.45 5.70
C MET A 188 -0.56 -9.72 4.47
N PHE A 189 -1.50 -10.32 3.72
CA PHE A 189 -2.16 -9.69 2.60
C PHE A 189 -2.76 -8.32 2.97
N VAL A 190 -3.47 -8.22 4.11
CA VAL A 190 -4.05 -6.96 4.59
C VAL A 190 -2.97 -5.91 4.88
N TYR A 191 -1.91 -6.29 5.59
CA TYR A 191 -0.93 -5.33 6.16
C TYR A 191 0.30 -5.07 5.28
N LEU A 192 0.52 -5.82 4.19
CA LEU A 192 1.67 -5.61 3.30
C LEU A 192 1.65 -4.24 2.60
N THR A 193 0.48 -3.62 2.46
CA THR A 193 0.37 -2.28 1.88
C THR A 193 0.47 -1.19 2.93
N ARG A 194 1.25 -0.15 2.63
CA ARG A 194 1.33 1.08 3.45
C ARG A 194 0.16 2.03 3.20
N ASN A 195 -0.62 1.81 2.13
CA ASN A 195 -1.74 2.68 1.79
C ASN A 195 -2.97 2.31 2.64
N LYS A 196 -3.40 3.21 3.53
CA LYS A 196 -4.55 3.01 4.44
C LYS A 196 -5.86 2.72 3.69
N VAL A 197 -6.08 3.31 2.52
CA VAL A 197 -7.26 3.04 1.69
C VAL A 197 -7.24 1.61 1.19
N GLU A 198 -6.09 1.18 0.68
CA GLU A 198 -5.90 -0.16 0.14
C GLU A 198 -5.98 -1.22 1.24
N GLN A 199 -5.32 -0.97 2.37
CA GLN A 199 -5.37 -1.82 3.56
C GLN A 199 -6.81 -2.06 4.02
N ASN A 200 -7.65 -1.02 4.07
CA ASN A 200 -9.05 -1.15 4.44
C ASN A 200 -9.84 -1.99 3.43
N VAL A 201 -9.60 -1.82 2.13
CA VAL A 201 -10.22 -2.64 1.08
C VAL A 201 -9.80 -4.11 1.21
N ARG A 202 -8.51 -4.38 1.40
CA ARG A 202 -7.97 -5.73 1.64
C ARG A 202 -8.61 -6.36 2.87
N ARG A 203 -8.71 -5.62 3.97
CA ARG A 203 -9.36 -6.05 5.21
C ARG A 203 -10.83 -6.42 4.95
N ILE A 204 -11.59 -5.60 4.22
CA ILE A 204 -12.99 -5.90 3.85
C ILE A 204 -13.09 -7.22 3.07
N ILE A 205 -12.21 -7.42 2.08
CA ILE A 205 -12.18 -8.66 1.28
C ILE A 205 -11.88 -9.87 2.18
N SER A 206 -10.86 -9.79 3.04
CA SER A 206 -10.51 -10.88 3.96
C SER A 206 -11.65 -11.23 4.91
N TYR A 207 -12.32 -10.24 5.51
CA TYR A 207 -13.48 -10.50 6.37
C TYR A 207 -14.66 -11.09 5.59
N PHE A 208 -14.89 -10.65 4.36
CA PHE A 208 -15.93 -11.22 3.51
C PHE A 208 -15.67 -12.71 3.22
N LEU A 209 -14.42 -13.10 2.95
CA LEU A 209 -14.04 -14.50 2.78
C LEU A 209 -14.23 -15.32 4.05
N ILE A 210 -13.87 -14.77 5.21
CA ILE A 210 -14.10 -15.41 6.51
C ILE A 210 -15.60 -15.62 6.76
N ILE A 211 -16.44 -14.63 6.43
CA ILE A 211 -17.91 -14.75 6.53
C ILE A 211 -18.42 -15.89 5.64
N ILE A 212 -17.96 -15.98 4.39
CA ILE A 212 -18.33 -17.08 3.49
C ILE A 212 -17.93 -18.43 4.11
N LEU A 213 -16.70 -18.54 4.62
CA LEU A 213 -16.22 -19.77 5.27
C LEU A 213 -17.08 -20.14 6.49
N VAL A 214 -17.46 -19.17 7.33
CA VAL A 214 -18.35 -19.40 8.48
C VAL A 214 -19.72 -19.88 8.02
N ILE A 215 -20.30 -19.29 6.97
CA ILE A 215 -21.60 -19.72 6.43
C ILE A 215 -21.52 -21.15 5.90
N LEU A 216 -20.50 -21.45 5.08
CA LEU A 216 -20.30 -22.79 4.52
C LEU A 216 -20.10 -23.84 5.61
N LYS A 217 -19.30 -23.51 6.64
CA LYS A 217 -19.08 -24.37 7.79
C LYS A 217 -20.35 -24.58 8.61
N SER A 218 -21.10 -23.52 8.88
CA SER A 218 -22.37 -23.60 9.61
C SER A 218 -23.38 -24.48 8.88
N PHE A 219 -23.44 -24.38 7.55
CA PHE A 219 -24.25 -25.26 6.72
C PHE A 219 -23.78 -26.72 6.81
N LYS A 220 -22.46 -26.98 6.75
CA LYS A 220 -21.92 -28.33 6.90
C LYS A 220 -22.21 -28.92 8.28
N ASP A 221 -22.06 -28.14 9.33
CA ASP A 221 -22.38 -28.56 10.71
C ASP A 221 -23.85 -28.90 10.87
N PHE A 222 -24.72 -28.08 10.28
CA PHE A 222 -26.14 -28.36 10.23
C PHE A 222 -26.42 -29.68 9.48
N SER A 223 -25.81 -29.90 8.32
CA SER A 223 -25.95 -31.14 7.53
C SER A 223 -25.49 -32.38 8.31
N VAL A 224 -24.40 -32.29 9.07
CA VAL A 224 -23.94 -33.36 9.96
C VAL A 224 -24.93 -33.59 11.10
N LEU A 225 -25.47 -32.52 11.69
CA LEU A 225 -26.45 -32.59 12.78
C LEU A 225 -27.76 -33.29 12.35
N ILE A 226 -28.18 -33.12 11.10
CA ILE A 226 -29.35 -33.78 10.52
C ILE A 226 -29.03 -35.10 9.81
N GLU A 227 -27.83 -35.64 10.03
CA GLU A 227 -27.36 -36.93 9.50
C GLU A 227 -27.34 -37.03 7.95
N LEU A 228 -27.28 -35.90 7.24
CA LEU A 228 -27.13 -35.86 5.78
C LEU A 228 -25.67 -35.92 5.32
N ASP A 229 -24.71 -35.71 6.22
CA ASP A 229 -23.27 -35.73 5.91
C ASP A 229 -22.45 -36.31 7.08
N ILE A 230 -21.22 -36.73 6.80
CA ILE A 230 -20.32 -37.35 7.78
C ILE A 230 -19.36 -36.28 8.35
N PRO A 231 -19.14 -36.24 9.67
CA PRO A 231 -18.19 -35.30 10.27
C PRO A 231 -16.77 -35.53 9.71
N ASN A 232 -16.07 -34.44 9.38
CA ASN A 232 -14.66 -34.47 8.98
C ASN A 232 -13.82 -33.67 9.99
N PRO A 233 -13.23 -34.34 11.00
CA PRO A 233 -12.51 -33.67 12.09
C PRO A 233 -11.35 -32.80 11.61
N ILE A 234 -10.71 -33.19 10.49
CA ILE A 234 -9.58 -32.45 9.93
C ILE A 234 -10.08 -31.14 9.32
N THR A 235 -11.11 -31.18 8.46
CA THR A 235 -11.68 -29.96 7.87
C THR A 235 -12.22 -29.01 8.95
N ASP A 236 -12.81 -29.58 9.99
CA ASP A 236 -13.39 -28.81 11.10
C ASP A 236 -12.31 -28.10 11.89
N TYR A 237 -11.25 -28.82 12.27
CA TYR A 237 -10.07 -28.24 12.92
C TYR A 237 -9.44 -27.13 12.06
N MET A 238 -9.23 -27.38 10.76
CA MET A 238 -8.63 -26.41 9.85
C MET A 238 -9.46 -25.14 9.66
N THR A 239 -10.79 -25.28 9.65
CA THR A 239 -11.69 -24.13 9.52
C THR A 239 -11.65 -23.27 10.78
N TRP A 240 -11.77 -23.89 11.96
CA TRP A 240 -11.75 -23.18 13.24
C TRP A 240 -10.41 -22.51 13.52
N ILE A 241 -9.30 -23.21 13.27
CA ILE A 241 -7.96 -22.64 13.49
C ILE A 241 -7.71 -21.46 12.54
N SER A 242 -8.18 -21.55 11.29
CA SER A 242 -8.06 -20.45 10.31
C SER A 242 -8.83 -19.21 10.75
N ILE A 243 -10.10 -19.38 11.16
CA ILE A 243 -10.94 -18.27 11.66
C ILE A 243 -10.31 -17.64 12.91
N THR A 244 -9.87 -18.48 13.85
CA THR A 244 -9.35 -18.02 15.15
C THR A 244 -8.04 -17.26 14.97
N ILE A 245 -7.07 -17.83 14.25
CA ILE A 245 -5.76 -17.22 14.04
C ILE A 245 -5.89 -15.94 13.23
N PHE A 246 -6.66 -15.94 12.15
CA PHE A 246 -6.87 -14.74 11.35
C PHE A 246 -7.44 -13.60 12.20
N THR A 247 -8.50 -13.87 12.97
CA THR A 247 -9.17 -12.86 13.79
C THR A 247 -8.26 -12.33 14.89
N ALA A 248 -7.54 -13.22 15.58
CA ALA A 248 -6.61 -12.85 16.65
C ALA A 248 -5.44 -12.02 16.12
N MET A 249 -4.81 -12.46 15.03
CA MET A 249 -3.66 -11.78 14.44
C MET A 249 -4.05 -10.45 13.79
N ASP A 250 -5.20 -10.36 13.09
CA ASP A 250 -5.68 -9.08 12.56
C ASP A 250 -5.89 -8.06 13.67
N ARG A 251 -6.54 -8.45 14.79
CA ARG A 251 -6.72 -7.57 15.94
C ARG A 251 -5.40 -7.18 16.60
N PHE A 252 -4.48 -8.13 16.76
CA PHE A 252 -3.17 -7.88 17.35
C PHE A 252 -2.36 -6.87 16.54
N ILE A 253 -2.22 -7.09 15.23
CA ILE A 253 -1.47 -6.17 14.36
C ILE A 253 -2.17 -4.81 14.28
N LYS A 254 -3.50 -4.79 14.23
CA LYS A 254 -4.26 -3.54 14.26
C LYS A 254 -3.99 -2.75 15.54
N ALA A 255 -3.99 -3.40 16.70
CA ALA A 255 -3.69 -2.76 17.98
C ALA A 255 -2.30 -2.12 17.98
N ILE A 256 -1.28 -2.82 17.46
CA ILE A 256 0.09 -2.28 17.32
C ILE A 256 0.11 -1.06 16.39
N ILE A 257 -0.59 -1.11 15.26
CA ILE A 257 -0.60 -0.02 14.29
C ILE A 257 -1.35 1.19 14.84
N ASP A 258 -2.46 0.97 15.53
CA ASP A 258 -3.27 2.03 16.12
C ASP A 258 -2.48 2.71 17.25
N ASP A 259 -1.86 1.94 18.16
CA ASP A 259 -0.96 2.44 19.22
C ASP A 259 0.20 3.28 18.66
N ARG A 260 0.87 2.78 17.61
CA ARG A 260 1.92 3.54 16.91
C ARG A 260 1.42 4.86 16.31
N ASN A 261 0.21 4.87 15.76
CA ASN A 261 -0.36 6.07 15.15
C ASN A 261 -0.75 7.09 16.22
N ASP A 262 -1.25 6.63 17.36
CA ASP A 262 -1.63 7.50 18.47
C ASP A 262 -0.38 8.10 19.14
N TRP A 263 0.68 7.31 19.36
CA TRP A 263 1.98 7.84 19.81
C TRP A 263 2.57 8.89 18.86
N ARG A 264 2.43 8.70 17.54
CA ARG A 264 2.86 9.71 16.57
C ARG A 264 2.05 11.00 16.65
N LYS A 265 0.73 10.91 16.83
CA LYS A 265 -0.12 12.10 16.98
C LYS A 265 0.22 12.86 18.25
N GLU A 266 0.45 12.15 19.37
CA GLU A 266 0.88 12.80 20.61
C GLU A 266 2.17 13.61 20.41
N LEU A 267 3.13 13.09 19.64
CA LEU A 267 4.34 13.84 19.28
C LEU A 267 4.08 15.05 18.38
N GLU A 268 3.16 14.93 17.41
CA GLU A 268 2.75 16.04 16.54
C GLU A 268 2.03 17.12 17.36
N ASP A 269 1.11 16.74 18.25
CA ASP A 269 0.38 17.65 19.14
C ASP A 269 1.32 18.33 20.16
N ILE A 270 2.37 17.65 20.64
CA ILE A 270 3.41 18.25 21.50
C ILE A 270 4.23 19.27 20.71
N ASN A 271 4.66 18.95 19.49
CA ASN A 271 5.43 19.88 18.66
C ASN A 271 4.59 21.09 18.23
N ASP A 272 3.33 20.88 17.84
CA ASP A 272 2.40 21.96 17.49
C ASP A 272 2.07 22.82 18.74
N GLY A 273 2.01 22.21 19.92
CA GLY A 273 1.86 22.88 21.21
C GLY A 273 3.08 23.71 21.61
N GLU A 274 4.29 23.18 21.42
CA GLU A 274 5.56 23.90 21.64
C GLU A 274 5.74 25.04 20.63
N GLU A 275 5.35 24.85 19.37
CA GLU A 275 5.38 25.89 18.33
C GLU A 275 4.35 27.00 18.64
N GLN A 276 3.16 26.64 19.15
CA GLN A 276 2.19 27.61 19.64
C GLN A 276 2.64 28.33 20.91
N GLU A 277 3.30 27.65 21.86
CA GLU A 277 3.90 28.27 23.05
C GLU A 277 5.06 29.20 22.70
N THR A 278 5.90 28.85 21.71
CA THR A 278 6.96 29.76 21.23
C THR A 278 6.38 30.96 20.51
N ILE A 279 5.33 30.79 19.69
CA ILE A 279 4.62 31.92 19.07
C ILE A 279 3.90 32.79 20.11
N GLN A 280 3.37 32.20 21.19
CA GLN A 280 2.77 32.94 22.30
C GLN A 280 3.83 33.65 23.16
N LYS A 281 4.97 33.01 23.43
CA LYS A 281 6.13 33.63 24.10
C LYS A 281 6.74 34.73 23.26
N ASP A 282 6.80 34.60 21.93
CA ASP A 282 7.25 35.65 21.01
C ASP A 282 6.24 36.80 20.88
N LYS A 283 4.93 36.52 20.97
CA LYS A 283 3.90 37.56 21.05
C LYS A 283 3.91 38.27 22.40
N GLN A 284 4.07 37.54 23.51
CA GLN A 284 4.26 38.15 24.83
C GLN A 284 5.59 38.91 24.90
N HIS A 285 6.68 38.41 24.31
CA HIS A 285 7.92 39.17 24.20
C HIS A 285 7.78 40.39 23.31
N LYS A 286 7.03 40.34 22.19
CA LYS A 286 6.75 41.53 21.38
C LYS A 286 5.86 42.54 22.08
N GLU A 287 4.85 42.12 22.85
CA GLU A 287 4.02 43.03 23.65
C GLU A 287 4.76 43.58 24.88
N THR A 288 5.74 42.84 25.43
CA THR A 288 6.57 43.32 26.55
C THR A 288 7.77 44.17 26.06
N GLN A 289 8.23 43.99 24.81
CA GLN A 289 9.34 44.78 24.22
C GLN A 289 8.92 46.10 23.58
N ILE A 290 7.63 46.38 23.41
CA ILE A 290 7.17 47.72 22.96
C ILE A 290 7.38 48.79 24.05
N ASN A 291 7.78 48.41 25.27
CA ASN A 291 8.02 49.39 26.35
C ASN A 291 9.39 49.36 27.02
N GLN A 292 10.40 48.62 26.53
CA GLN A 292 11.76 48.70 27.10
C GLN A 292 12.85 48.60 26.01
N GLN A 293 13.47 49.74 25.71
CA GLN A 293 14.71 49.83 24.92
C GLN A 293 15.85 49.04 25.59
N PRO A 294 16.71 48.33 24.84
CA PRO A 294 17.80 47.58 25.43
C PRO A 294 18.93 48.53 25.83
N VAL A 295 19.12 48.70 27.14
CA VAL A 295 20.33 49.28 27.72
C VAL A 295 21.24 48.12 28.12
N ILE A 296 22.44 48.06 27.54
CA ILE A 296 23.49 47.10 27.89
C ILE A 296 23.84 47.32 29.38
N ALA A 297 23.51 46.35 30.24
CA ALA A 297 23.53 46.57 31.69
C ALA A 297 24.90 46.33 32.37
N SER A 298 25.76 45.43 31.89
CA SER A 298 27.12 45.26 32.45
C SER A 298 27.93 44.17 31.76
N VAL A 299 29.26 44.34 31.71
CA VAL A 299 30.22 43.25 31.46
C VAL A 299 30.83 42.89 32.81
N SER A 300 30.74 41.64 33.26
CA SER A 300 31.47 41.19 34.46
C SER A 300 31.86 39.72 34.41
N HIS A 301 33.04 39.47 34.99
CA HIS A 301 33.75 38.22 35.31
C HIS A 301 34.67 37.64 34.22
N SER A 302 35.98 37.67 34.54
CA SER A 302 37.03 36.87 33.92
C SER A 302 37.03 35.49 34.56
N GLU A 303 36.85 34.43 33.79
CA GLU A 303 37.01 33.07 34.28
C GLU A 303 38.33 32.51 33.74
N LYS A 304 39.25 32.11 34.63
CA LYS A 304 40.49 31.42 34.24
C LYS A 304 40.19 29.95 34.06
N ARG A 305 40.26 29.45 32.83
CA ARG A 305 40.13 28.01 32.54
C ARG A 305 41.43 27.46 31.97
N LEU A 306 41.85 26.31 32.49
CA LEU A 306 43.01 25.58 32.02
C LEU A 306 42.58 24.78 30.78
N LEU A 307 43.01 25.21 29.59
CA LEU A 307 42.86 24.44 28.36
C LEU A 307 44.26 24.19 27.81
N THR A 308 44.73 22.95 27.98
CA THR A 308 46.02 22.42 27.48
C THR A 308 47.25 23.25 27.86
N ASP A 309 47.89 22.90 28.98
CA ASP A 309 49.21 23.35 29.51
C ASP A 309 49.61 24.84 29.44
N GLU A 310 48.73 25.74 28.99
CA GLU A 310 48.86 27.19 29.09
C GLU A 310 47.56 27.80 29.66
N LEU A 311 47.69 28.52 30.77
CA LEU A 311 46.59 29.29 31.38
C LEU A 311 46.23 30.50 30.51
N LYS A 312 45.10 30.46 29.81
CA LYS A 312 44.54 31.62 29.09
C LYS A 312 43.33 32.20 29.84
N GLU A 313 43.33 33.51 30.05
CA GLU A 313 42.18 34.30 30.56
C GLU A 313 41.22 34.62 29.41
N THR A 314 39.96 34.20 29.53
CA THR A 314 38.86 34.55 28.61
C THR A 314 37.78 35.37 29.33
N TYR A 315 37.12 36.26 28.57
CA TYR A 315 36.05 37.13 29.06
C TYR A 315 34.74 36.79 28.36
N ILE A 316 33.64 36.70 29.12
CA ILE A 316 32.32 36.30 28.60
C ILE A 316 31.37 37.50 28.63
N ILE A 317 30.70 37.77 27.50
CA ILE A 317 29.62 38.76 27.44
C ILE A 317 28.28 38.05 27.67
N PHE A 318 27.53 38.58 28.64
CA PHE A 318 26.17 38.13 28.95
C PHE A 318 25.16 39.12 28.40
N GLU A 319 24.17 38.61 27.68
CA GLU A 319 23.01 39.38 27.21
C GLU A 319 21.77 38.72 27.83
N ASN A 320 21.04 39.45 28.67
CA ASN A 320 19.90 38.94 29.45
C ASN A 320 20.23 37.67 30.28
N GLY A 321 21.43 37.61 30.86
CA GLY A 321 21.87 36.50 31.73
C GLY A 321 22.31 35.24 30.98
N ILE A 322 22.30 35.25 29.64
CA ILE A 322 22.73 34.12 28.80
C ILE A 322 24.15 34.42 28.27
N PRO A 323 25.13 33.52 28.47
CA PRO A 323 26.47 33.70 27.92
C PRO A 323 26.42 33.51 26.41
N LYS A 324 26.74 34.56 25.65
CA LYS A 324 26.53 34.55 24.19
C LYS A 324 27.83 34.47 23.40
N VAL A 325 28.93 35.03 23.93
CA VAL A 325 30.21 35.11 23.22
C VAL A 325 31.38 35.04 24.20
N GLU A 326 32.32 34.13 23.95
CA GLU A 326 33.65 34.09 24.59
C GLU A 326 34.63 34.95 23.78
N LEU A 327 35.27 35.91 24.44
CA LEU A 327 36.22 36.82 23.82
C LEU A 327 37.63 36.60 24.37
N THR A 328 38.61 36.71 23.49
CA THR A 328 40.01 36.77 23.89
C THR A 328 40.31 38.13 24.56
N LYS A 329 41.35 38.19 25.40
CA LYS A 329 41.69 39.40 26.16
C LYS A 329 41.94 40.63 25.28
N SER A 330 42.50 40.47 24.08
CA SER A 330 42.70 41.59 23.14
C SER A 330 41.38 42.16 22.62
N ASP A 331 40.43 41.29 22.30
CA ASP A 331 39.14 41.69 21.72
C ASP A 331 38.24 42.33 22.79
N ALA A 332 38.32 41.84 24.03
CA ALA A 332 37.63 42.43 25.17
C ALA A 332 38.16 43.83 25.53
N ILE A 333 39.48 44.05 25.43
CA ILE A 333 40.10 45.36 25.65
C ILE A 333 39.68 46.33 24.55
N PHE A 334 39.74 45.92 23.28
CA PHE A 334 39.30 46.73 22.15
C PHE A 334 37.83 47.15 22.26
N LEU A 335 36.94 46.24 22.66
CA LEU A 335 35.52 46.54 22.84
C LEU A 335 35.25 47.44 24.05
N MET A 336 36.00 47.29 25.15
CA MET A 336 35.95 48.22 26.29
C MET A 336 36.41 49.63 25.89
N GLU A 337 37.44 49.74 25.07
CA GLU A 337 37.97 51.02 24.57
C GLU A 337 36.96 51.72 23.66
N GLN A 338 36.35 50.98 22.73
CA GLN A 338 35.24 51.46 21.89
C GLN A 338 34.02 51.89 22.73
N LEU A 339 33.66 51.13 23.77
CA LEU A 339 32.56 51.49 24.67
C LEU A 339 32.85 52.75 25.48
N ASN A 340 34.11 52.95 25.90
CA ASN A 340 34.52 54.16 26.60
C ASN A 340 34.55 55.38 25.66
N GLU A 341 35.03 55.24 24.42
CA GLU A 341 34.93 56.31 23.41
C GLU A 341 33.47 56.71 23.14
N ILE A 342 32.56 55.72 23.06
CA ILE A 342 31.13 55.97 22.86
C ILE A 342 30.53 56.69 24.08
N LYS A 343 30.93 56.31 25.30
CA LYS A 343 30.50 56.98 26.54
C LYS A 343 31.04 58.41 26.66
N GLU A 344 32.30 58.65 26.31
CA GLU A 344 32.89 60.00 26.27
C GLU A 344 32.23 60.88 25.22
N LYS A 345 32.00 60.37 24.00
CA LYS A 345 31.25 61.11 22.97
C LYS A 345 29.84 61.48 23.43
N LYS A 346 29.15 60.57 24.13
CA LYS A 346 27.82 60.85 24.68
C LYS A 346 27.86 61.89 25.81
N ARG A 347 28.91 61.88 26.63
CA ARG A 347 29.09 62.86 27.72
C ARG A 347 29.38 64.26 27.18
N ASN A 348 30.30 64.38 26.21
CA ASN A 348 30.64 65.66 25.59
C ASN A 348 29.48 66.20 24.72
N SER A 349 28.68 65.33 24.12
CA SER A 349 27.46 65.73 23.39
C SER A 349 26.35 66.27 24.30
N ASN A 350 26.29 65.84 25.57
CA ASN A 350 25.28 66.30 26.52
C ASN A 350 25.67 67.61 27.23
N GLU A 351 26.96 67.98 27.29
CA GLU A 351 27.39 69.27 27.86
C GLU A 351 27.21 70.45 26.88
N ASN A 352 27.25 70.23 25.56
CA ASN A 352 27.03 71.27 24.53
C ASN A 352 25.54 71.55 24.21
N LEU A 353 24.61 70.91 24.91
CA LEU A 353 23.17 71.09 24.71
C LEU A 353 22.49 71.92 25.81
N ASN A 354 23.27 72.50 26.73
CA ASN A 354 22.79 73.32 27.86
C ASN A 354 23.43 74.73 27.94
N LEU A 355 23.85 75.32 26.81
CA LEU A 355 24.24 76.74 26.73
C LEU A 355 23.57 77.47 25.56
#